data_AF-W2CMW8-F1
#
_entry.id   AF-W2CMW8-F1
#
_cell.length_a   1.000
_cell.length_b   1.000
_cell.length_c   1.000
_cell.angle_alpha   90.00
_cell.angle_beta   90.00
_cell.angle_gamma   90.00
#
_symmetry.space_group_name_H-M   'P 1'
#
loop_
_entity.id
_entity.type
_entity.pdbx_description
1 polymer ?
#
loop_
_entity_poly.entity_id
_entity_poly.type
_entity_poly.pdbx_seq_one_letter_code
_entity_poly.pdbx_strand_id
1 'polypeptide(L)'
;AELLKNRLQGVAAAPTTLLAMSEAELQSVKTCVGKSKAESTYQNLTYSDKLLREFVKENGGRDIPLAGITEDLFEDFRFFLKKRGLAASTINHLLCRLSRLMYRAVDLKVIRCHPFEDVTYEKEERKIRFLQKSDVAKLMALRINDREAEQARQMFLFSCFTG
;
A
#
# COMPACT_ATOMS: atom_id res chain seq x y z
N ALA A 1 16.35 5.43 11.07
CA ALA A 1 17.17 4.69 12.05
C ALA A 1 16.87 3.17 12.09
N GLU A 2 15.65 2.69 11.77
CA GLU A 2 15.34 1.24 11.78
C GLU A 2 16.02 0.42 10.67
N LEU A 3 16.25 0.98 9.47
CA LEU A 3 16.90 0.27 8.35
C LEU A 3 18.33 -0.20 8.68
N LEU A 4 19.06 0.56 9.52
CA LEU A 4 20.41 0.21 9.98
C LEU A 4 20.38 -0.86 11.07
N LYS A 5 19.30 -0.91 11.87
CA LYS A 5 19.16 -1.88 12.97
C LYS A 5 18.94 -3.30 12.45
N ASN A 6 18.21 -3.45 11.34
CA ASN A 6 18.01 -4.75 10.69
C ASN A 6 19.28 -5.28 10.01
N ARG A 7 20.20 -4.41 9.58
CA ARG A 7 21.51 -4.82 9.03
C ARG A 7 22.45 -5.44 10.08
N LEU A 8 22.29 -5.07 11.35
CA LEU A 8 23.20 -5.49 12.43
C LEU A 8 22.79 -6.82 13.09
N GLN A 9 21.67 -7.43 12.69
CA GLN A 9 21.09 -8.57 13.38
C GLN A 9 21.41 -9.94 12.77
N GLY A 10 22.45 -10.05 11.94
CA GLY A 10 23.18 -11.30 11.66
C GLY A 10 22.37 -12.50 11.13
N VAL A 11 22.63 -12.86 9.86
CA VAL A 11 22.43 -14.20 9.27
C VAL A 11 20.98 -14.63 8.99
N ALA A 12 20.31 -13.89 8.11
CA ALA A 12 19.39 -14.51 7.14
C ALA A 12 19.89 -14.14 5.75
N ALA A 13 20.03 -15.12 4.86
CA ALA A 13 20.36 -14.84 3.47
C ALA A 13 19.34 -13.85 2.89
N ALA A 14 19.82 -12.85 2.14
CA ALA A 14 18.91 -11.88 1.53
C ALA A 14 17.92 -12.63 0.63
N PRO A 15 16.61 -12.34 0.73
CA PRO A 15 15.60 -13.01 -0.10
C PRO A 15 15.89 -12.74 -1.57
N THR A 16 15.90 -13.80 -2.38
CA THR A 16 16.23 -13.76 -3.81
C THR A 16 15.03 -13.89 -4.73
N THR A 17 13.83 -14.11 -4.17
CA THR A 17 12.58 -14.26 -4.91
C THR A 17 11.52 -13.26 -4.42
N LEU A 18 10.51 -13.01 -5.25
CA LEU A 18 9.48 -12.01 -5.01
C LEU A 18 8.66 -12.29 -3.74
N LEU A 19 8.14 -13.52 -3.58
CA LEU A 19 7.33 -13.84 -2.40
C LEU A 19 8.18 -13.91 -1.13
N ALA A 20 9.43 -14.39 -1.21
CA ALA A 20 10.35 -14.35 -0.08
C ALA A 20 10.66 -12.90 0.37
N MET A 21 10.78 -11.97 -0.59
CA MET A 21 11.00 -10.55 -0.31
C MET A 21 9.79 -9.91 0.38
N SER A 22 8.58 -10.23 -0.09
CA SER A 22 7.32 -9.80 0.53
C SER A 22 7.15 -10.36 1.95
N GLU A 23 7.45 -11.65 2.15
CA GLU A 23 7.41 -12.30 3.45
C GLU A 23 8.40 -11.67 4.44
N ALA A 24 9.64 -11.39 4.01
CA ALA A 24 10.63 -10.72 4.84
C ALA A 24 10.17 -9.32 5.29
N GLU A 25 9.50 -8.55 4.41
CA GLU A 25 8.88 -7.28 4.78
C GLU A 25 7.77 -7.48 5.82
N LEU A 26 6.90 -8.47 5.63
CA LEU A 26 5.81 -8.77 6.54
C LEU A 26 6.30 -9.11 7.95
N GLN A 27 7.30 -9.99 8.07
CA GLN A 27 7.88 -10.34 9.37
C GLN A 27 8.53 -9.13 10.05
N SER A 28 9.25 -8.30 9.29
CA SER A 28 9.82 -7.06 9.82
C SER A 28 8.75 -6.10 10.33
N VAL A 29 7.61 -5.96 9.64
CA VAL A 29 6.54 -5.08 10.10
C VAL A 29 5.83 -5.67 11.31
N LYS A 30 5.56 -6.98 11.31
CA LYS A 30 4.91 -7.70 12.41
C LYS A 30 5.64 -7.51 13.75
N THR A 31 6.97 -7.58 13.75
CA THR A 31 7.79 -7.38 14.97
C THR A 31 7.77 -5.95 15.52
N CYS A 32 7.39 -4.98 14.68
CA CYS A 32 7.28 -3.56 15.02
C CYS A 32 5.84 -3.11 15.31
N VAL A 33 4.84 -3.98 15.13
CA VAL A 33 3.44 -3.68 15.48
C VAL A 33 3.33 -3.35 16.98
N GLY A 34 2.59 -2.30 17.30
CA GLY A 34 2.40 -1.83 18.68
C GLY A 34 3.60 -1.07 19.26
N LYS A 35 4.70 -0.97 18.50
CA LYS A 35 5.88 -0.14 18.85
C LYS A 35 5.97 1.06 17.91
N SER A 36 6.32 0.80 16.65
CA SER A 36 6.54 1.83 15.61
C SER A 36 5.62 1.66 14.40
N LYS A 37 4.84 0.57 14.34
CA LYS A 37 3.88 0.29 13.26
C LYS A 37 2.48 0.07 13.82
N ALA A 38 1.50 0.57 13.08
CA ALA A 38 0.10 0.31 13.34
C ALA A 38 -0.30 -1.08 12.82
N GLU A 39 -1.24 -1.73 13.50
CA GLU A 39 -1.81 -3.02 13.08
C GLU A 39 -2.41 -2.94 11.66
N SER A 40 -3.09 -1.85 11.33
CA SER A 40 -3.65 -1.60 9.99
C SER A 40 -2.59 -1.64 8.88
N THR A 41 -1.36 -1.23 9.19
CA THR A 41 -0.24 -1.34 8.22
C THR A 41 0.09 -2.80 7.95
N TYR A 42 0.18 -3.63 8.98
CA TYR A 42 0.44 -5.06 8.83
C TYR A 42 -0.69 -5.77 8.07
N GLN A 43 -1.95 -5.42 8.34
CA GLN A 43 -3.10 -5.98 7.62
C GLN A 43 -3.10 -5.60 6.14
N ASN A 44 -2.84 -4.34 5.80
CA ASN A 44 -2.70 -3.90 4.42
C ASN A 44 -1.58 -4.64 3.70
N LEU A 45 -0.45 -4.85 4.39
CA LEU A 45 0.66 -5.62 3.83
C LEU A 45 0.31 -7.11 3.67
N THR A 46 -0.47 -7.68 4.58
CA THR A 46 -0.91 -9.07 4.44
C THR A 46 -1.83 -9.22 3.23
N TYR A 47 -2.70 -8.23 2.99
CA TYR A 47 -3.58 -8.22 1.83
C TYR A 47 -2.83 -8.17 0.49
N SER A 48 -1.85 -7.26 0.32
CA SER A 48 -1.12 -7.25 -0.97
C SER A 48 -0.22 -8.46 -1.15
N ASP A 49 0.30 -9.05 -0.07
CA ASP A 49 1.08 -10.30 -0.17
C ASP A 49 0.21 -11.45 -0.67
N LYS A 50 -1.01 -11.57 -0.15
CA LYS A 50 -2.00 -12.52 -0.66
C LYS A 50 -2.23 -12.34 -2.17
N LEU A 51 -2.38 -11.11 -2.66
CA LEU A 51 -2.55 -10.85 -4.09
C LEU A 51 -1.30 -11.22 -4.91
N LEU A 52 -0.10 -10.97 -4.41
CA LEU A 52 1.14 -11.40 -5.07
C LEU A 52 1.23 -12.93 -5.14
N ARG A 53 0.88 -13.64 -4.07
CA ARG A 53 0.85 -15.12 -4.05
C ARG A 53 -0.16 -15.67 -5.04
N GLU A 54 -1.33 -15.06 -5.15
CA GLU A 54 -2.36 -15.45 -6.11
C GLU A 54 -1.92 -15.17 -7.55
N PHE A 55 -1.26 -14.04 -7.80
CA PHE A 55 -0.66 -13.74 -9.11
C PHE A 55 0.40 -14.77 -9.51
N VAL A 56 1.34 -15.08 -8.60
CA VAL A 56 2.36 -16.12 -8.83
C VAL A 56 1.71 -17.48 -9.09
N LYS A 57 0.63 -17.81 -8.38
CA LYS A 57 -0.14 -19.04 -8.58
C LYS A 57 -0.77 -19.11 -9.98
N GLU A 58 -1.33 -18.01 -10.48
CA GLU A 58 -1.87 -17.92 -11.85
C GLU A 58 -0.77 -18.00 -12.92
N ASN A 59 0.45 -17.54 -12.61
CA ASN A 59 1.63 -17.59 -13.49
C ASN A 59 2.53 -18.83 -13.28
N GLY A 60 1.93 -20.00 -13.06
CA GLY A 60 2.66 -21.28 -13.00
C GLY A 60 3.15 -21.69 -11.61
N GLY A 61 2.86 -20.90 -10.57
CA GLY A 61 3.01 -21.28 -9.16
C GLY A 61 4.43 -21.34 -8.62
N ARG A 62 5.45 -21.14 -9.46
CA ARG A 62 6.84 -21.01 -9.01
C ARG A 62 7.11 -19.56 -8.66
N ASP A 63 7.72 -19.34 -7.49
CA ASP A 63 8.15 -18.00 -7.07
C ASP A 63 9.15 -17.42 -8.08
N ILE A 64 9.11 -16.10 -8.23
CA ILE A 64 9.78 -15.37 -9.30
C ILE A 64 11.13 -14.88 -8.79
N PRO A 65 12.26 -15.31 -9.38
CA PRO A 65 13.58 -14.80 -9.01
C PRO A 65 13.66 -13.30 -9.27
N LEU A 66 14.12 -12.53 -8.28
CA LEU A 66 14.24 -11.07 -8.38
C LEU A 66 15.14 -10.64 -9.55
N ALA A 67 16.19 -11.42 -9.83
CA ALA A 67 17.11 -11.18 -10.95
C ALA A 67 16.45 -11.30 -12.34
N GLY A 68 15.31 -11.98 -12.45
CA GLY A 68 14.56 -12.15 -13.70
C GLY A 68 13.37 -11.21 -13.84
N ILE A 69 13.16 -10.29 -12.89
CA ILE A 69 12.04 -9.34 -12.94
C ILE A 69 12.37 -8.23 -13.92
N THR A 70 11.48 -8.04 -14.90
CA THR A 70 11.51 -6.96 -15.89
C THR A 70 10.25 -6.09 -15.77
N GLU A 71 10.19 -4.99 -16.52
CA GLU A 71 9.01 -4.13 -16.62
C GLU A 71 7.74 -4.90 -17.03
N ASP A 72 7.87 -5.97 -17.82
CA ASP A 72 6.73 -6.80 -18.24
C ASP A 72 5.97 -7.37 -17.03
N LEU A 73 6.67 -7.75 -15.95
CA LEU A 73 6.04 -8.25 -14.74
C LEU A 73 5.11 -7.20 -14.10
N PHE A 74 5.50 -5.93 -14.18
CA PHE A 74 4.72 -4.84 -13.62
C PHE A 74 3.41 -4.65 -14.39
N GLU A 75 3.45 -4.73 -15.71
CA GLU A 75 2.26 -4.66 -16.56
C GLU A 75 1.41 -5.94 -16.45
N ASP A 76 2.01 -7.12 -16.36
CA ASP A 76 1.30 -8.38 -16.12
C ASP A 76 0.56 -8.36 -14.79
N PHE A 77 1.23 -7.89 -13.73
CA PHE A 77 0.60 -7.77 -12.42
C PHE A 77 -0.52 -6.71 -12.44
N ARG A 78 -0.31 -5.57 -13.13
CA ARG A 78 -1.39 -4.59 -13.35
C ARG A 78 -2.59 -5.21 -14.06
N PHE A 79 -2.36 -5.97 -15.12
CA PHE A 79 -3.42 -6.63 -15.88
C PHE A 79 -4.18 -7.63 -15.01
N PHE A 80 -3.46 -8.44 -14.22
CA PHE A 80 -4.05 -9.35 -13.23
C PHE A 80 -4.96 -8.61 -12.23
N LEU A 81 -4.52 -7.46 -11.71
CA LEU A 81 -5.32 -6.66 -10.78
C LEU A 81 -6.55 -6.03 -11.44
N LYS A 82 -6.44 -5.58 -12.71
CA LYS A 82 -7.57 -5.08 -13.50
C LYS A 82 -8.61 -6.17 -13.78
N LYS A 83 -8.17 -7.39 -14.13
CA LYS A 83 -9.03 -8.56 -14.34
C LYS A 83 -9.87 -8.90 -13.11
N ARG A 84 -9.38 -8.56 -11.91
CA ARG A 84 -10.07 -8.73 -10.63
C ARG A 84 -11.02 -7.58 -10.25
N GLY A 85 -11.16 -6.59 -11.12
CA GLY A 85 -12.09 -5.47 -10.93
C GLY A 85 -11.70 -4.52 -9.79
N LEU A 86 -10.41 -4.46 -9.42
CA LEU A 86 -9.96 -3.53 -8.40
C LEU A 86 -9.99 -2.08 -8.92
N ALA A 87 -10.31 -1.13 -8.04
CA ALA A 87 -10.27 0.28 -8.35
C ALA A 87 -8.84 0.75 -8.70
N ALA A 88 -8.69 1.70 -9.62
CA ALA A 88 -7.39 2.21 -10.08
C ALA A 88 -6.50 2.70 -8.93
N SER A 89 -7.09 3.39 -7.94
CA SER A 89 -6.42 3.76 -6.69
C SER A 89 -5.76 2.60 -5.95
N THR A 90 -6.50 1.50 -5.78
CA THR A 90 -6.01 0.27 -5.14
C THR A 90 -4.93 -0.38 -5.98
N ILE A 91 -5.11 -0.46 -7.31
CA ILE A 91 -4.12 -1.00 -8.23
C ILE A 91 -2.81 -0.23 -8.12
N ASN A 92 -2.84 1.10 -8.17
CA ASN A 92 -1.65 1.94 -8.01
C ASN A 92 -0.99 1.73 -6.65
N HIS A 93 -1.75 1.60 -5.56
CA HIS A 93 -1.19 1.29 -4.24
C HIS A 93 -0.42 -0.03 -4.23
N LEU A 94 -0.99 -1.08 -4.85
CA LEU A 94 -0.38 -2.40 -4.96
C LEU A 94 0.88 -2.39 -5.85
N LEU A 95 0.84 -1.67 -6.98
CA LEU A 95 1.98 -1.47 -7.87
C LEU A 95 3.10 -0.66 -7.22
N CYS A 96 2.76 0.40 -6.46
CA CYS A 96 3.73 1.16 -5.67
C CYS A 96 4.40 0.26 -4.63
N ARG A 97 3.65 -0.66 -4.01
CA ARG A 97 4.24 -1.63 -3.09
C ARG A 97 5.19 -2.58 -3.80
N LEU A 98 4.82 -3.11 -4.96
CA LEU A 98 5.69 -3.97 -5.76
C LEU A 98 7.01 -3.25 -6.10
N SER A 99 6.96 -1.99 -6.53
CA SER A 99 8.16 -1.17 -6.74
C SER A 99 8.99 -1.00 -5.46
N ARG A 100 8.36 -0.77 -4.30
CA ARG A 100 9.10 -0.69 -3.02
C ARG A 100 9.82 -1.98 -2.66
N LEU A 101 9.29 -3.15 -3.02
CA LEU A 101 10.01 -4.41 -2.84
C LEU A 101 11.27 -4.46 -3.71
N MET A 102 11.21 -3.95 -4.95
CA MET A 102 12.39 -3.90 -5.83
C MET A 102 13.43 -2.89 -5.35
N TYR A 103 13.03 -1.71 -4.87
CA TYR A 103 13.96 -0.76 -4.24
C TYR A 103 14.72 -1.41 -3.08
N ARG A 104 14.01 -2.14 -2.21
CA ARG A 104 14.67 -2.88 -1.13
C ARG A 104 15.60 -3.98 -1.65
N ALA A 105 15.27 -4.64 -2.76
CA ALA A 105 16.13 -5.66 -3.36
C ALA A 105 17.43 -5.05 -3.88
N VAL A 106 17.39 -3.83 -4.43
CA VAL A 106 18.58 -3.04 -4.79
C VAL A 106 19.38 -2.66 -3.53
N ASP A 107 18.72 -2.21 -2.46
CA ASP A 107 19.38 -1.86 -1.19
C ASP A 107 20.11 -3.04 -0.52
N LEU A 108 19.55 -4.24 -0.70
CA LEU A 108 20.12 -5.51 -0.26
C LEU A 108 21.15 -6.09 -1.24
N LYS A 109 21.41 -5.43 -2.38
CA LYS A 109 22.33 -5.87 -3.43
C LYS A 109 21.96 -7.23 -4.05
N VAL A 110 20.68 -7.59 -4.01
CA VAL A 110 20.16 -8.80 -4.66
C VAL A 110 20.02 -8.58 -6.17
N ILE A 111 19.62 -7.38 -6.56
CA ILE A 111 19.58 -6.93 -7.96
C ILE A 111 20.41 -5.65 -8.11
N ARG A 112 20.88 -5.38 -9.34
CA ARG A 112 21.80 -4.27 -9.62
C ARG A 112 21.09 -2.92 -9.80
N CYS A 113 19.96 -2.92 -10.48
CA CYS A 113 19.16 -1.74 -10.84
C CYS A 113 17.68 -2.00 -10.53
N HIS A 114 16.89 -0.93 -10.42
CA HIS A 114 15.47 -1.05 -10.17
C HIS A 114 14.75 -1.33 -11.51
N PRO A 115 14.01 -2.45 -11.65
CA PRO A 115 13.49 -2.89 -12.94
C PRO A 115 12.25 -2.14 -13.39
N PHE A 116 11.74 -1.19 -12.61
CA PHE A 116 10.56 -0.38 -12.94
C PHE A 116 10.87 1.13 -12.87
N GLU A 117 12.04 1.56 -13.34
CA GLU A 117 12.40 2.99 -13.33
C GLU A 117 11.52 3.80 -14.30
N ASP A 118 11.15 3.24 -15.44
CA ASP A 118 10.42 3.96 -16.50
C ASP A 118 8.91 3.63 -16.55
N VAL A 119 8.39 2.84 -15.60
CA VAL A 119 6.96 2.50 -15.57
C VAL A 119 6.10 3.69 -15.19
N THR A 120 4.96 3.83 -15.86
CA THR A 120 4.00 4.92 -15.59
C THR A 120 2.81 4.41 -14.81
N TYR A 121 2.42 5.10 -13.74
CA TYR A 121 1.20 4.79 -12.98
C TYR A 121 -0.03 5.40 -13.64
N GLU A 122 -1.19 4.75 -13.47
CA GLU A 122 -2.44 5.27 -14.00
C GLU A 122 -2.82 6.55 -13.23
N LYS A 123 -2.95 7.68 -13.95
CA LYS A 123 -3.39 8.93 -13.32
C LYS A 123 -4.90 8.87 -13.11
N GLU A 124 -5.31 8.68 -11.86
CA GLU A 124 -6.71 8.80 -11.48
C GLU A 124 -7.02 10.28 -11.18
N GLU A 125 -7.81 10.94 -12.04
CA GLU A 125 -8.33 12.28 -11.77
C GLU A 125 -9.34 12.23 -10.62
N ARG A 126 -8.83 12.44 -9.40
CA ARG A 126 -9.70 12.57 -8.23
C ARG A 126 -10.34 13.95 -8.23
N LYS A 127 -11.65 13.99 -8.44
CA LYS A 127 -12.45 15.19 -8.14
C LYS A 127 -12.54 15.34 -6.62
N ILE A 128 -11.55 16.01 -6.03
CA ILE A 128 -11.57 16.38 -4.63
C ILE A 128 -12.75 17.33 -4.44
N ARG A 129 -13.75 16.87 -3.69
CA ARG A 129 -14.85 17.72 -3.24
C ARG A 129 -14.42 18.35 -1.92
N PHE A 130 -14.63 19.65 -1.81
CA PHE A 130 -14.35 20.39 -0.60
C PHE A 130 -15.59 21.19 -0.21
N LEU A 131 -15.78 21.38 1.08
CA LEU A 131 -16.85 22.21 1.61
C LEU A 131 -16.44 23.67 1.57
N GLN A 132 -17.33 24.52 1.09
CA GLN A 132 -17.16 25.96 1.21
C GLN A 132 -17.58 26.42 2.62
N LYS A 133 -17.11 27.61 3.02
CA LYS A 133 -17.59 28.28 4.26
C LYS A 133 -19.12 28.38 4.31
N SER A 134 -19.74 28.64 3.16
CA SER A 134 -21.21 28.69 3.04
C SER A 134 -21.88 27.36 3.32
N ASP A 135 -21.25 26.24 2.98
CA ASP A 135 -21.81 24.91 3.20
C ASP A 135 -21.73 24.51 4.68
N VAL A 136 -20.62 24.87 5.33
CA VAL A 136 -20.49 24.76 6.79
C VAL A 136 -21.53 25.63 7.49
N ALA A 137 -21.76 26.86 7.02
CA ALA A 137 -22.79 27.74 7.57
C ALA A 137 -24.21 27.15 7.46
N LYS A 138 -24.54 26.51 6.34
CA LYS A 138 -25.81 25.78 6.19
C LYS A 138 -25.93 24.64 7.20
N LEU A 139 -24.86 23.86 7.41
CA LEU A 139 -24.84 22.79 8.41
C LEU A 139 -24.99 23.32 9.84
N MET A 140 -24.41 24.48 10.15
CA MET A 140 -24.59 25.13 11.46
C MET A 140 -26.05 25.51 11.73
N ALA A 141 -26.75 26.04 10.71
CA ALA A 141 -28.14 26.47 10.81
C ALA A 141 -29.16 25.33 10.74
N LEU A 142 -28.76 24.15 10.25
CA LEU A 142 -29.63 22.99 10.13
C LEU A 142 -30.09 22.49 11.50
N ARG A 143 -31.40 22.30 11.67
CA ARG A 143 -31.99 21.67 12.86
C ARG A 143 -32.32 20.21 12.55
N ILE A 144 -31.78 19.31 13.36
CA ILE A 144 -32.02 17.88 13.24
C ILE A 144 -32.72 17.39 14.51
N ASN A 145 -33.86 16.74 14.33
CA ASN A 145 -34.65 16.23 15.45
C ASN A 145 -34.18 14.86 15.92
N ASP A 146 -33.54 14.09 15.04
CA ASP A 146 -32.92 12.82 15.38
C ASP A 146 -31.65 13.04 16.21
N ARG A 147 -31.57 12.37 17.36
CA ARG A 147 -30.51 12.60 18.34
C ARG A 147 -29.14 12.17 17.81
N GLU A 148 -29.06 11.04 17.11
CA GLU A 148 -27.79 10.51 16.60
C GLU A 148 -27.28 11.37 15.45
N ALA A 149 -28.16 11.82 14.57
CA ALA A 149 -27.83 12.71 13.47
C ALA A 149 -27.47 14.12 13.95
N GLU A 150 -28.12 14.66 14.99
CA GLU A 150 -27.70 15.93 15.60
C GLU A 150 -26.31 15.81 16.25
N GLN A 151 -26.03 14.69 16.92
CA GLN A 151 -24.70 14.42 17.46
C GLN A 151 -23.66 14.38 16.33
N ALA A 152 -23.93 13.62 15.25
CA ALA A 152 -23.05 13.55 14.07
C ALA A 152 -22.79 14.94 13.47
N ARG A 153 -23.83 15.78 13.36
CA ARG A 153 -23.71 17.17 12.89
C ARG A 153 -22.80 18.00 13.79
N GLN A 154 -22.94 17.88 15.11
CA GLN A 154 -22.11 18.60 16.08
C GLN A 154 -20.64 18.17 16.01
N MET A 155 -20.36 16.85 15.97
CA MET A 155 -18.99 16.36 15.80
C MET A 155 -18.38 16.81 14.47
N PHE A 156 -19.16 16.79 13.40
CA PHE A 156 -18.72 17.26 12.09
C PHE A 156 -18.38 18.76 12.09
N LEU A 157 -19.21 19.60 12.72
CA LEU A 157 -18.93 21.03 12.83
C LEU A 157 -17.72 21.29 13.71
N PHE A 158 -17.61 20.60 14.84
CA PHE A 158 -16.46 20.70 15.73
C PHE A 158 -15.16 20.42 14.96
N SER A 159 -15.08 19.33 14.20
CA SER A 159 -13.87 19.00 13.42
C SER A 159 -13.53 20.06 12.37
N CYS A 160 -14.52 20.70 11.75
CA CYS A 160 -14.28 21.80 10.80
C CYS A 160 -13.53 22.99 11.43
N PHE A 161 -13.66 23.20 12.76
CA PHE A 161 -12.99 24.30 13.46
C PHE A 161 -11.72 23.87 14.19
N THR A 162 -11.52 22.57 14.44
CA THR A 162 -10.37 22.07 15.21
C THR A 162 -9.31 21.35 14.39
N GLY A 163 -9.61 20.97 13.13
CA GLY A 163 -8.71 20.20 12.27
C GLY A 163 -8.82 18.71 12.52
#